data_AF-A0A3M0WTZ4-F1
#
_entry.id   AF-A0A3M0WTZ4-F1
#
_cell.length_a   1.000
_cell.length_b   1.000
_cell.length_c   1.000
_cell.angle_alpha   90.00
_cell.angle_beta   90.00
_cell.angle_gamma   90.00
#
_symmetry.space_group_name_H-M   'P 1'
#
loop_
_entity.id
_entity.type
_entity.pdbx_description
1 polymer ?
#
loop_
_entity_poly.entity_id
_entity_poly.type
_entity_poly.pdbx_seq_one_letter_code
_entity_poly.pdbx_strand_id
1 'polypeptide(L)'
;MFMTESDLLLKYRQTHHQKFISEIFSNYSHLIFLVCLKYLGNREEAKDAVMDIYETTVEKLKTHEVHNFKSWIYSLSKNHCLMKLRQSKKIFSLDDENSFTFVESEDFLHQLDKEQIEKRNEIIENAIASLNSEQQKCIRLFYFEKKSYKEIALAIKEDVSKVKSYLQNGKRNLKLILEEILDNDE
;
A
#
# COMPACT_ATOMS: atom_id res chain seq x y z
N MET A 1 -4.55 -24.10 22.45
CA MET A 1 -3.35 -23.80 21.64
C MET A 1 -3.69 -22.59 20.79
N PHE A 2 -3.07 -21.44 21.05
CA PHE A 2 -3.26 -20.26 20.21
C PHE A 2 -2.62 -20.55 18.85
N MET A 3 -3.39 -20.41 17.78
CA MET A 3 -2.87 -20.54 16.43
C MET A 3 -2.21 -19.22 16.01
N THR A 4 -1.09 -19.31 15.29
CA THR A 4 -0.47 -18.11 14.72
C THR A 4 -1.25 -17.59 13.51
N GLU A 5 -1.00 -16.35 13.09
CA GLU A 5 -1.61 -15.79 11.87
C GLU A 5 -1.31 -16.66 10.64
N SER A 6 -0.06 -17.14 10.51
CA SER A 6 0.33 -18.05 9.43
C SER A 6 -0.43 -19.37 9.48
N ASP A 7 -0.63 -19.94 10.68
CA ASP A 7 -1.43 -21.17 10.83
C ASP A 7 -2.89 -20.96 10.42
N LEU A 8 -3.47 -19.81 10.79
CA LEU A 8 -4.85 -19.47 10.44
C LEU A 8 -5.01 -19.30 8.92
N LEU A 9 -4.06 -18.62 8.26
CA LEU A 9 -4.07 -18.45 6.80
C LEU A 9 -3.94 -19.79 6.07
N LEU A 10 -3.02 -20.64 6.53
CA LEU A 10 -2.82 -21.97 5.96
C LEU A 10 -4.06 -22.86 6.13
N LYS A 11 -4.66 -22.88 7.33
CA LYS A 11 -5.90 -23.63 7.56
C LYS A 11 -7.07 -23.07 6.76
N TYR A 12 -7.17 -21.75 6.61
CA TYR A 12 -8.20 -21.15 5.76
C TYR A 12 -8.07 -21.61 4.31
N ARG A 13 -6.86 -21.58 3.75
CA ARG A 13 -6.61 -22.01 2.36
C ARG A 13 -6.93 -23.49 2.13
N GLN A 14 -6.67 -24.35 3.11
CA GLN A 14 -6.94 -25.79 2.99
C GLN A 14 -8.42 -26.14 3.18
N THR A 15 -9.11 -25.45 4.09
CA THR A 15 -10.47 -25.86 4.53
C THR A 15 -11.57 -24.95 4.01
N HIS A 16 -11.24 -23.74 3.58
CA HIS A 16 -12.15 -22.63 3.31
C HIS A 16 -13.11 -22.31 4.46
N HIS A 17 -12.80 -22.76 5.68
CA HIS A 17 -13.68 -22.62 6.81
C HIS A 17 -13.65 -21.18 7.34
N GLN A 18 -14.80 -20.49 7.28
CA GLN A 18 -14.93 -19.06 7.58
C GLN A 18 -14.36 -18.64 8.93
N LYS A 19 -14.47 -19.50 9.95
CA LYS A 19 -13.89 -19.24 11.28
C LYS A 19 -12.43 -18.75 11.23
N PHE A 20 -11.58 -19.34 10.40
CA PHE A 20 -10.16 -18.98 10.36
C PHE A 20 -9.94 -17.58 9.80
N ILE A 21 -10.67 -17.21 8.74
CA ILE A 21 -10.54 -15.87 8.17
C ILE A 21 -11.24 -14.81 9.02
N SER A 22 -12.38 -15.12 9.64
CA SER A 22 -13.05 -14.19 10.55
C SER A 22 -12.15 -13.83 11.74
N GLU A 23 -11.40 -14.80 12.28
CA GLU A 23 -10.44 -14.57 13.37
C GLU A 23 -9.31 -13.62 12.95
N ILE A 24 -8.65 -13.90 11.83
CA ILE A 24 -7.60 -13.01 11.30
C ILE A 24 -8.17 -11.62 11.02
N PHE A 25 -9.27 -11.52 10.27
CA PHE A 25 -9.84 -10.24 9.86
C PHE A 25 -10.27 -9.38 11.06
N SER A 26 -10.81 -10.00 12.11
CA SER A 26 -11.23 -9.30 13.33
C SER A 26 -10.08 -8.52 13.98
N ASN A 27 -8.86 -9.07 13.97
CA ASN A 27 -7.66 -8.42 14.49
C ASN A 27 -7.27 -7.16 13.72
N TYR A 28 -7.66 -7.06 12.44
CA TYR A 28 -7.36 -5.93 11.56
C TYR A 28 -8.56 -5.02 11.27
N SER A 29 -9.76 -5.37 11.78
CA SER A 29 -11.00 -4.64 11.53
C SER A 29 -10.89 -3.14 11.82
N HIS A 30 -10.23 -2.78 12.93
CA HIS A 30 -10.00 -1.38 13.30
C HIS A 30 -9.06 -0.66 12.32
N LEU A 31 -7.96 -1.30 11.92
CA LEU A 31 -7.03 -0.76 10.91
C LEU A 31 -7.75 -0.50 9.58
N ILE A 32 -8.48 -1.50 9.09
CA ILE A 32 -9.24 -1.44 7.83
C ILE A 32 -10.24 -0.29 7.90
N PHE A 33 -11.00 -0.19 8.99
CA PHE A 33 -11.96 0.88 9.18
C PHE A 33 -11.32 2.27 9.17
N LEU A 34 -10.18 2.46 9.86
CA LEU A 34 -9.46 3.74 9.87
C LEU A 34 -8.91 4.09 8.49
N VAL A 35 -8.40 3.11 7.74
CA VAL A 35 -7.98 3.31 6.34
C VAL A 35 -9.18 3.76 5.51
N CYS A 36 -10.30 3.05 5.56
CA CYS A 36 -11.50 3.42 4.82
C CYS A 36 -12.01 4.82 5.19
N LEU A 37 -12.03 5.14 6.48
CA LEU A 37 -12.45 6.46 6.97
C LEU A 37 -11.51 7.57 6.48
N LYS A 38 -10.18 7.35 6.48
CA LYS A 38 -9.18 8.29 5.95
C LYS A 38 -9.45 8.66 4.50
N TYR A 39 -9.81 7.69 3.65
CA TYR A 39 -10.01 7.94 2.21
C TYR A 39 -11.42 8.40 1.86
N LEU A 40 -12.45 7.84 2.49
CA LEU A 40 -13.85 8.10 2.14
C LEU A 40 -14.44 9.29 2.90
N GLY A 41 -13.91 9.64 4.07
CA GLY A 41 -14.38 10.78 4.87
C GLY A 41 -15.78 10.62 5.47
N ASN A 42 -16.47 9.51 5.18
CA ASN A 42 -17.81 9.19 5.67
C ASN A 42 -17.80 7.87 6.46
N ARG A 43 -18.40 7.88 7.65
CA ARG A 43 -18.41 6.74 8.58
C ARG A 43 -19.23 5.55 8.06
N GLU A 44 -20.38 5.80 7.46
CA GLU A 44 -21.23 4.71 6.93
C GLU A 44 -20.59 4.10 5.67
N GLU A 45 -20.09 4.93 4.75
CA GLU A 45 -19.36 4.42 3.58
C GLU A 45 -18.11 3.63 3.98
N ALA A 46 -17.42 4.04 5.05
CA ALA A 46 -16.28 3.29 5.58
C ALA A 46 -16.68 1.92 6.14
N LYS A 47 -17.84 1.79 6.81
CA LYS A 47 -18.35 0.50 7.27
C LYS A 47 -18.72 -0.40 6.09
N ASP A 48 -19.40 0.15 5.09
CA ASP A 48 -19.75 -0.61 3.88
C ASP A 48 -18.49 -1.10 3.16
N ALA A 49 -17.47 -0.24 3.03
CA ALA A 49 -16.18 -0.64 2.46
C ALA A 49 -15.50 -1.76 3.26
N VAL A 50 -15.55 -1.74 4.59
CA VAL A 50 -15.01 -2.84 5.42
C VAL A 50 -15.68 -4.17 5.07
N MET A 51 -17.00 -4.19 4.87
CA MET A 51 -17.74 -5.39 4.48
C MET A 51 -17.31 -5.89 3.09
N ASP A 52 -17.23 -5.00 2.10
CA ASP A 52 -16.77 -5.35 0.75
C ASP A 52 -15.33 -5.90 0.76
N ILE A 53 -14.46 -5.33 1.61
CA ILE A 53 -13.07 -5.78 1.79
C ILE A 53 -13.04 -7.16 2.44
N TYR A 54 -13.93 -7.46 3.39
CA TYR A 54 -14.06 -8.80 3.97
C TYR A 54 -14.39 -9.84 2.90
N GLU A 55 -15.42 -9.59 2.08
CA GLU A 55 -15.82 -10.50 1.00
C GLU A 55 -14.69 -10.69 -0.02
N THR A 56 -14.03 -9.60 -0.40
CA THR A 56 -12.87 -9.65 -1.30
C THR A 56 -11.72 -10.47 -0.68
N THR A 57 -11.51 -10.35 0.64
CA THR A 57 -10.48 -11.07 1.37
C THR A 57 -10.75 -12.57 1.40
N VAL A 58 -11.98 -12.96 1.70
CA VAL A 58 -12.48 -14.35 1.67
C VAL A 58 -12.17 -14.98 0.31
N GLU A 59 -12.49 -14.31 -0.80
CA GLU A 59 -12.24 -14.89 -2.13
C GLU A 59 -10.75 -14.94 -2.49
N LYS A 60 -10.00 -13.86 -2.23
CA LYS A 60 -8.58 -13.80 -2.63
C LYS A 60 -7.72 -14.82 -1.90
N LEU A 61 -7.94 -15.03 -0.61
CA LEU A 61 -7.10 -15.94 0.20
C LEU A 61 -7.30 -17.42 -0.11
N LYS A 62 -8.34 -17.79 -0.87
CA LYS A 62 -8.48 -19.17 -1.39
C LYS A 62 -7.37 -19.51 -2.38
N THR A 63 -6.89 -18.51 -3.14
CA THR A 63 -5.97 -18.71 -4.27
C THR A 63 -4.62 -18.02 -4.07
N HIS A 64 -4.59 -16.92 -3.33
CA HIS A 64 -3.40 -16.09 -3.16
C HIS A 64 -2.72 -16.36 -1.81
N GLU A 65 -1.43 -16.60 -1.86
CA GLU A 65 -0.60 -16.76 -0.67
C GLU A 65 -0.17 -15.39 -0.14
N VAL A 66 -0.34 -15.19 1.17
CA VAL A 66 -0.04 -13.92 1.84
C VAL A 66 0.89 -14.19 3.01
N HIS A 67 2.12 -13.68 2.93
CA HIS A 67 3.12 -13.83 4.01
C HIS A 67 3.04 -12.71 5.05
N ASN A 68 2.62 -11.51 4.65
CA ASN A 68 2.42 -10.37 5.56
C ASN A 68 0.98 -9.87 5.41
N PHE A 69 0.08 -10.39 6.24
CA PHE A 69 -1.34 -10.07 6.13
C PHE A 69 -1.62 -8.60 6.39
N LYS A 70 -0.95 -7.98 7.37
CA LYS A 70 -1.08 -6.56 7.71
C LYS A 70 -0.84 -5.65 6.50
N SER A 71 0.29 -5.82 5.81
CA SER A 71 0.63 -5.00 4.63
C SER A 71 -0.32 -5.28 3.46
N TRP A 72 -0.69 -6.54 3.27
CA TRP A 72 -1.61 -6.95 2.21
C TRP A 72 -3.03 -6.39 2.41
N ILE A 73 -3.58 -6.49 3.63
CA ILE A 73 -4.94 -6.04 3.94
C ILE A 73 -5.03 -4.52 3.94
N TYR A 74 -3.99 -3.81 4.38
CA TYR A 74 -3.90 -2.36 4.22
C TYR A 74 -3.96 -1.98 2.74
N SER A 75 -3.10 -2.60 1.92
CA SER A 75 -3.03 -2.32 0.47
C SER A 75 -4.36 -2.61 -0.22
N LEU A 76 -5.01 -3.71 0.14
CA LEU A 76 -6.34 -4.07 -0.37
C LEU A 76 -7.37 -3.00 0.01
N SER A 77 -7.38 -2.57 1.27
CA SER A 77 -8.32 -1.57 1.80
C SER A 77 -8.15 -0.21 1.13
N LYS A 78 -6.91 0.26 1.00
CA LYS A 78 -6.56 1.48 0.28
C LYS A 78 -7.02 1.42 -1.17
N ASN A 79 -6.69 0.34 -1.88
CA ASN A 79 -7.05 0.18 -3.29
C ASN A 79 -8.57 0.12 -3.49
N HIS A 80 -9.29 -0.55 -2.58
CA HIS A 80 -10.75 -0.56 -2.59
C HIS A 80 -11.32 0.86 -2.49
N CYS A 81 -10.85 1.66 -1.54
CA CYS A 81 -11.31 3.05 -1.36
C CYS A 81 -11.00 3.93 -2.57
N LEU A 82 -9.77 3.84 -3.10
CA LEU A 82 -9.38 4.57 -4.31
C LEU A 82 -10.24 4.17 -5.52
N MET A 83 -10.63 2.91 -5.64
CA MET A 83 -11.53 2.44 -6.69
C MET A 83 -12.93 3.04 -6.52
N LYS A 84 -13.50 3.02 -5.31
CA LYS A 84 -14.79 3.67 -5.02
C LYS A 84 -14.78 5.16 -5.36
N LEU A 85 -13.72 5.88 -4.96
CA LEU A 85 -13.56 7.31 -5.26
C LEU A 85 -13.42 7.60 -6.77
N ARG A 86 -12.78 6.70 -7.53
CA ARG A 86 -12.71 6.83 -9.00
C ARG A 86 -14.07 6.62 -9.65
N GLN A 87 -14.86 5.66 -9.15
CA GLN A 87 -16.20 5.39 -9.67
C GLN A 87 -17.16 6.55 -9.35
N SER A 88 -17.12 7.09 -8.13
CA SER A 88 -17.95 8.25 -7.76
C SER A 88 -17.60 9.49 -8.59
N LYS A 89 -16.31 9.74 -8.87
CA LYS A 89 -15.90 10.80 -9.79
C LYS A 89 -16.35 10.55 -11.23
N LYS A 90 -16.26 9.31 -11.74
CA LYS A 90 -16.75 8.97 -13.09
C LYS A 90 -18.24 9.24 -13.30
N ILE A 91 -19.06 9.15 -12.24
CA ILE A 91 -20.49 9.51 -12.29
C ILE A 91 -20.69 11.04 -12.38
N PHE A 92 -19.74 11.83 -11.87
CA PHE A 92 -19.77 13.30 -11.87
C PHE A 92 -18.99 13.95 -13.02
N SER A 93 -18.16 13.22 -13.75
CA SER A 93 -17.32 13.76 -14.83
C SER A 93 -17.40 12.89 -16.09
N LEU A 94 -18.13 13.37 -17.10
CA LEU A 94 -18.07 12.87 -18.48
C LEU A 94 -16.84 13.40 -19.25
N ASP A 95 -15.88 14.07 -18.60
CA ASP A 95 -14.87 14.88 -19.33
C ASP A 95 -13.43 14.81 -18.79
N ASP A 96 -13.07 13.82 -17.96
CA ASP A 96 -11.69 13.74 -17.44
C ASP A 96 -11.08 12.34 -17.54
N GLU A 97 -10.55 12.03 -18.72
CA GLU A 97 -9.75 10.83 -19.02
C GLU A 97 -8.31 10.90 -18.46
N ASN A 98 -7.97 11.85 -17.60
CA ASN A 98 -6.63 11.91 -17.01
C ASN A 98 -6.54 11.15 -15.69
N SER A 99 -6.26 9.85 -15.83
CA SER A 99 -5.97 8.89 -14.77
C SER A 99 -5.11 9.46 -13.62
N PHE A 100 -5.76 9.73 -12.48
CA PHE A 100 -5.10 9.76 -11.18
C PHE A 100 -4.74 8.32 -10.77
N THR A 101 -3.62 7.81 -11.28
CA THR A 101 -3.01 6.59 -10.77
C THR A 101 -2.26 6.89 -9.47
N PHE A 102 -3.00 7.18 -8.38
CA PHE A 102 -2.44 7.14 -7.04
C PHE A 102 -2.04 5.70 -6.71
N VAL A 103 -0.79 5.35 -6.98
CA VAL A 103 -0.10 4.25 -6.31
C VAL A 103 0.79 4.88 -5.25
N GLU A 104 0.16 5.39 -4.19
CA GLU A 104 0.87 5.64 -2.95
C GLU A 104 0.98 4.32 -2.20
N SER A 105 2.15 3.71 -2.18
CA SER A 105 2.50 2.76 -1.13
C SER A 105 2.94 3.53 0.10
N GLU A 106 1.98 4.02 0.87
CA GLU A 106 2.16 4.16 2.32
C GLU A 106 1.75 2.82 2.89
N ASP A 107 2.66 1.86 3.00
CA ASP A 107 2.65 0.88 4.10
C ASP A 107 3.92 0.03 4.04
N PHE A 108 4.99 0.63 4.53
CA PHE A 108 5.98 -0.10 5.31
C PHE A 108 6.07 0.45 6.74
N LEU A 109 5.46 1.60 7.01
CA LEU A 109 5.65 2.43 8.20
C LEU A 109 4.35 2.41 8.98
N HIS A 110 4.23 1.62 10.05
CA HIS A 110 3.62 2.08 11.30
C HIS A 110 3.58 0.95 12.35
N GLN A 111 4.59 1.01 13.23
CA GLN A 111 4.57 0.69 14.66
C GLN A 111 6.02 0.84 15.15
N LEU A 112 6.47 2.05 15.44
CA LEU A 112 7.81 2.25 15.98
C LEU A 112 7.84 3.48 16.91
N ASP A 113 8.59 3.33 17.99
CA ASP A 113 8.92 4.35 19.00
C ASP A 113 9.70 5.51 18.37
N LYS A 114 9.78 6.69 19.00
CA LYS A 114 10.42 7.88 18.38
C LYS A 114 11.87 7.63 17.94
N GLU A 115 12.62 6.88 18.72
CA GLU A 115 14.02 6.51 18.45
C GLU A 115 14.15 5.55 17.26
N GLN A 116 13.17 4.64 17.12
CA GLN A 116 13.08 3.72 15.99
C GLN A 116 12.64 4.42 14.70
N ILE A 117 11.91 5.54 14.79
CA ILE A 117 11.54 6.38 13.64
C ILE A 117 12.77 7.11 13.07
N GLU A 118 13.64 7.64 13.92
CA GLU A 118 14.86 8.35 13.48
C GLU A 118 15.84 7.40 12.78
N LYS A 119 16.17 6.26 13.42
CA LYS A 119 17.03 5.22 12.81
C LYS A 119 16.46 4.76 11.47
N ARG A 120 15.13 4.65 11.38
CA ARG A 120 14.46 4.25 10.15
C ARG A 120 14.50 5.30 9.06
N ASN A 121 14.33 6.58 9.40
CA ASN A 121 14.44 7.66 8.42
C ASN A 121 15.85 7.73 7.84
N GLU A 122 16.87 7.51 8.66
CA GLU A 122 18.26 7.41 8.21
C GLU A 122 18.47 6.26 7.21
N ILE A 123 17.96 5.06 7.53
CA ILE A 123 17.99 3.90 6.62
C ILE A 123 17.31 4.22 5.28
N ILE A 124 16.15 4.87 5.30
CA ILE A 124 15.42 5.25 4.09
C ILE A 124 16.20 6.28 3.26
N GLU A 125 16.78 7.29 3.91
CA GLU A 125 17.58 8.31 3.22
C GLU A 125 18.84 7.70 2.57
N ASN A 126 19.51 6.78 3.27
CA ASN A 126 20.66 6.05 2.73
C ASN A 126 20.27 5.14 1.54
N ALA A 127 19.13 4.47 1.63
CA ALA A 127 18.61 3.66 0.52
C ALA A 127 18.24 4.53 -0.70
N ILE A 128 17.63 5.69 -0.48
CA ILE A 128 17.32 6.66 -1.54
C ILE A 128 18.59 7.22 -2.18
N ALA A 129 19.63 7.50 -1.39
CA ALA A 129 20.92 7.98 -1.88
C ALA A 129 21.65 6.94 -2.76
N SER A 130 21.33 5.66 -2.60
CA SER A 130 21.91 4.55 -3.39
C SER A 130 21.23 4.31 -4.74
N LEU A 131 20.13 5.02 -5.03
CA LEU A 131 19.48 4.98 -6.33
C LEU A 131 20.24 5.83 -7.36
N ASN A 132 19.98 5.58 -8.65
CA ASN A 132 20.45 6.52 -9.68
C ASN A 132 19.73 7.88 -9.57
N SER A 133 20.35 8.92 -10.13
CA SER A 133 19.89 10.31 -9.98
C SER A 133 18.44 10.53 -10.40
N GLU A 134 18.00 9.90 -11.48
CA GLU A 134 16.65 10.09 -12.01
C GLU A 134 15.59 9.38 -11.16
N GLN A 135 15.91 8.18 -10.67
CA GLN A 135 15.08 7.48 -9.69
C GLN A 135 14.99 8.29 -8.39
N GLN A 136 16.12 8.77 -7.86
CA GLN A 136 16.15 9.57 -6.63
C GLN A 136 15.28 10.83 -6.74
N LYS A 137 15.46 11.61 -7.81
CA LYS A 137 14.64 12.82 -8.07
C LYS A 137 13.16 12.47 -8.18
N CYS A 138 12.82 11.46 -8.98
CA CYS A 138 11.42 11.06 -9.16
C CYS A 138 10.80 10.60 -7.83
N ILE A 139 11.51 9.78 -7.06
CA ILE A 139 11.06 9.33 -5.73
C ILE A 139 10.82 10.52 -4.81
N ARG A 140 11.75 11.48 -4.73
CA ARG A 140 11.60 12.67 -3.88
C ARG A 140 10.40 13.52 -4.29
N LEU A 141 10.32 13.89 -5.58
CA LEU A 141 9.24 14.72 -6.09
C LEU A 141 7.87 14.05 -5.93
N PHE A 142 7.79 12.73 -6.11
CA PHE A 142 6.52 12.00 -6.00
C PHE A 142 6.11 11.74 -4.56
N TYR A 143 6.98 11.18 -3.74
CA TYR A 143 6.62 10.72 -2.40
C TYR A 143 6.68 11.81 -1.33
N PHE A 144 7.62 12.75 -1.44
CA PHE A 144 7.85 13.79 -0.44
C PHE A 144 7.18 15.10 -0.83
N GLU A 145 7.25 15.49 -2.10
CA GLU A 145 6.61 16.73 -2.60
C GLU A 145 5.22 16.50 -3.20
N LYS A 146 4.73 15.25 -3.23
CA LYS A 146 3.38 14.88 -3.69
C LYS A 146 3.02 15.36 -5.11
N LYS A 147 4.02 15.50 -5.99
CA LYS A 147 3.83 15.91 -7.40
C LYS A 147 3.26 14.78 -8.25
N SER A 148 2.38 15.12 -9.19
CA SER A 148 1.87 14.21 -10.21
C SER A 148 2.94 13.85 -11.25
N TYR A 149 2.74 12.77 -12.01
CA TYR A 149 3.69 12.37 -13.07
C TYR A 149 3.92 13.48 -14.12
N LYS A 150 2.90 14.30 -14.41
CA LYS A 150 3.02 15.43 -15.34
C LYS A 150 3.89 16.55 -14.75
N GLU A 151 3.67 16.90 -13.48
CA GLU A 151 4.50 17.91 -12.80
C GLU A 151 5.95 17.46 -12.66
N ILE A 152 6.18 16.18 -12.38
CA ILE A 152 7.53 15.61 -12.34
C ILE A 152 8.18 15.64 -13.73
N ALA A 153 7.46 15.19 -14.76
CA ALA A 153 7.92 15.23 -16.16
C ALA A 153 8.36 16.64 -16.57
N LEU A 154 7.56 17.66 -16.22
CA LEU A 154 7.91 19.06 -16.45
C LEU A 154 9.13 19.51 -15.64
N ALA A 155 9.21 19.12 -14.35
CA ALA A 155 10.30 19.51 -13.46
C ALA A 155 11.67 18.94 -13.89
N ILE A 156 11.69 17.69 -14.36
CA ILE A 156 12.94 17.02 -14.78
C ILE A 156 13.17 17.06 -16.29
N LYS A 157 12.25 17.65 -17.06
CA LYS A 157 12.28 17.75 -18.52
C LYS A 157 12.36 16.39 -19.23
N GLU A 158 11.52 15.45 -18.81
CA GLU A 158 11.42 14.10 -19.37
C GLU A 158 9.97 13.72 -19.69
N ASP A 159 9.79 12.65 -20.48
CA ASP A 159 8.47 12.12 -20.79
C ASP A 159 7.78 11.47 -19.57
N VAL A 160 6.46 11.60 -19.50
CA VAL A 160 5.62 10.96 -18.47
C VAL A 160 5.83 9.43 -18.43
N SER A 161 6.08 8.80 -19.58
CA SER A 161 6.38 7.36 -19.67
C SER A 161 7.71 7.02 -18.99
N LYS A 162 8.74 7.84 -19.15
CA LYS A 162 10.03 7.67 -18.46
C LYS A 162 9.89 7.93 -16.96
N VAL A 163 9.14 8.96 -16.55
CA VAL A 163 8.84 9.22 -15.12
C VAL A 163 8.18 8.00 -14.46
N LYS A 164 7.20 7.38 -15.12
CA LYS A 164 6.58 6.14 -14.64
C LYS A 164 7.61 5.02 -14.50
N SER A 165 8.51 4.87 -15.47
CA SER A 165 9.58 3.86 -15.42
C SER A 165 10.59 4.13 -14.30
N TYR A 166 11.01 5.38 -14.10
CA TYR A 166 11.90 5.78 -13.01
C TYR A 166 11.26 5.53 -11.64
N LEU A 167 9.97 5.84 -11.47
CA LEU A 167 9.26 5.55 -10.22
C LEU A 167 9.10 4.05 -9.96
N GLN A 168 8.72 3.28 -10.98
CA GLN A 168 8.54 1.83 -10.84
C GLN A 168 9.87 1.15 -10.50
N ASN A 169 10.94 1.48 -11.24
CA ASN A 169 12.26 0.92 -11.01
C ASN A 169 12.90 1.42 -9.71
N GLY A 170 12.75 2.70 -9.39
CA GLY A 170 13.22 3.29 -8.14
C GLY A 170 12.58 2.62 -6.94
N LYS A 171 11.26 2.39 -6.96
CA LYS A 171 10.56 1.64 -5.91
C LYS A 171 11.06 0.20 -5.78
N ARG A 172 11.24 -0.51 -6.90
CA ARG A 172 11.76 -1.89 -6.90
C ARG A 172 13.16 -1.94 -6.29
N ASN A 173 14.05 -1.02 -6.70
CA ASN A 173 15.42 -0.95 -6.21
C ASN A 173 15.47 -0.57 -4.72
N LEU A 174 14.65 0.40 -4.28
CA LEU A 174 14.52 0.73 -2.85
C LEU A 174 14.14 -0.48 -2.01
N LYS A 175 13.19 -1.28 -2.49
CA LYS A 175 12.78 -2.50 -1.79
C LYS A 175 13.97 -3.45 -1.61
N LEU A 176 14.73 -3.73 -2.67
CA LEU A 176 15.89 -4.63 -2.62
C LEU A 176 16.97 -4.12 -1.66
N ILE A 177 17.28 -2.82 -1.71
CA ILE A 177 18.29 -2.21 -0.83
C ILE A 177 17.84 -2.27 0.63
N LEU A 178 16.55 -2.00 0.90
CA LEU A 178 16.02 -2.07 2.26
C LEU A 178 15.98 -3.50 2.79
N GLU A 179 15.65 -4.49 1.96
CA GLU A 179 15.73 -5.91 2.32
C GLU A 179 17.17 -6.30 2.68
N GLU A 180 18.15 -5.90 1.87
CA GLU A 180 19.58 -6.17 2.15
C GLU A 180 20.07 -5.49 3.43
N ILE A 181 19.66 -4.25 3.72
CA ILE A 181 20.05 -3.56 4.96
C ILE A 181 19.44 -4.27 6.19
N LEU A 182 18.20 -4.74 6.09
CA LEU A 182 17.52 -5.41 7.19
C LEU A 182 18.08 -6.82 7.43
N ASP A 183 18.47 -7.53 6.38
CA ASP A 183 19.07 -8.87 6.47
C ASP A 183 20.51 -8.83 7.04
N ASN A 184 21.22 -7.70 6.93
CA ASN A 184 22.57 -7.51 7.47
C ASN A 184 22.59 -7.00 8.94
N ASP A 185 21.44 -6.61 9.48
CA ASP A 185 21.26 -6.13 10.86
C ASP A 185 20.80 -7.27 11.83
N GLU A 186 20.60 -8.50 11.31
CA GLU A 186 20.35 -9.76 12.08
C GLU A 186 21.64 -10.53 12.41
#